data_AF-A0AAD4JMI7-F1
#
_entry.id   AF-A0AAD4JMI7-F1
#
_cell.length_a   1.000
_cell.length_b   1.000
_cell.length_c   1.000
_cell.angle_alpha   90.00
_cell.angle_beta   90.00
_cell.angle_gamma   90.00
#
_symmetry.space_group_name_H-M   'P 1'
#
loop_
_entity.id
_entity.type
_entity.pdbx_description
1 polymer ?
#
loop_
_entity_poly.entity_id
_entity_poly.type
_entity_poly.pdbx_seq_one_letter_code
_entity_poly.pdbx_strand_id
1 'polypeptide(L)'
;MPPALTPRASAYLGAVALQIEKKLQRALTSPSQSRSLLKELFADIALEVDDRAKDIIFDDEDVVYAAEDRYGCAVCFYDVLADYFVCMPQNGKSIIDLVVQLWSQSFASNIFCLLFHKRMFEVQFDNPEVVLRYSSALVQGAGNVFWIDIQTNARRFLSLFHYLLEEVAFHSERLKKISPQAQRDLFLLLSRFLFFYDSADKLETFLKQFPDFPNAFLIGGAQDIFVTEIADQLQKLKVEPVLLDYLSHIDVLQGLELRVATSTRLKACLYSFTSPGGPMYPTRAVRHAAWDALNFLFPVRLFFTFTMIAMIFRFFSEAEFGT
;
A
#
# COMPACT_ATOMS: atom_id res chain seq x y z
N MET A 1 -12.35 -18.01 -6.54
CA MET A 1 -11.65 -19.20 -7.05
C MET A 1 -11.05 -18.82 -8.38
N PRO A 2 -9.74 -18.98 -8.57
CA PRO A 2 -9.11 -18.71 -9.86
C PRO A 2 -9.69 -19.64 -10.95
N PRO A 3 -9.80 -19.18 -12.20
CA PRO A 3 -10.27 -20.00 -13.31
C PRO A 3 -9.34 -21.21 -13.53
N ALA A 4 -9.90 -22.29 -14.04
CA ALA A 4 -9.14 -23.51 -14.31
C ALA A 4 -8.09 -23.22 -15.40
N LEU A 5 -6.81 -23.42 -15.06
CA LEU A 5 -5.70 -23.18 -15.99
C LEU A 5 -5.72 -24.20 -17.12
N THR A 6 -5.53 -23.74 -18.36
CA THR A 6 -5.32 -24.64 -19.50
C THR A 6 -4.01 -25.41 -19.31
N PRO A 7 -3.88 -26.64 -19.86
CA PRO A 7 -2.63 -27.41 -19.78
C PRO A 7 -1.42 -26.64 -20.35
N ARG A 8 -1.67 -25.83 -21.39
CA ARG A 8 -0.66 -24.97 -22.03
C ARG A 8 -0.19 -23.86 -21.09
N ALA A 9 -1.12 -23.12 -20.48
CA ALA A 9 -0.81 -22.09 -19.49
C ALA A 9 -0.07 -22.68 -18.27
N SER A 10 -0.54 -23.84 -17.77
CA SER A 10 0.11 -24.53 -16.64
C SER A 10 1.54 -24.96 -16.96
N ALA A 11 1.82 -25.45 -18.18
CA ALA A 11 3.18 -25.83 -18.57
C ALA A 11 4.11 -24.62 -18.68
N TYR A 12 3.62 -23.51 -19.24
CA TYR A 12 4.37 -22.26 -19.35
C TYR A 12 4.70 -21.69 -17.96
N LEU A 13 3.69 -21.54 -17.08
CA LEU A 13 3.89 -21.03 -15.72
C LEU A 13 4.73 -21.98 -14.87
N GLY A 14 4.65 -23.30 -15.09
CA GLY A 14 5.55 -24.27 -14.49
C GLY A 14 7.01 -24.07 -14.90
N ALA A 15 7.27 -23.76 -16.17
CA ALA A 15 8.63 -23.43 -16.64
C ALA A 15 9.14 -22.12 -16.02
N VAL A 16 8.29 -21.11 -15.90
CA VAL A 16 8.62 -19.84 -15.22
C VAL A 16 8.94 -20.07 -13.74
N ALA A 17 8.10 -20.82 -13.02
CA ALA A 17 8.32 -21.18 -11.62
C ALA A 17 9.66 -21.91 -11.42
N LEU A 18 10.04 -22.81 -12.33
CA LEU A 18 11.33 -23.49 -12.29
C LEU A 18 12.52 -22.51 -12.48
N GLN A 19 12.37 -21.47 -13.31
CA GLN A 19 13.41 -20.44 -13.44
C GLN A 19 13.54 -19.58 -12.18
N ILE A 20 12.41 -19.23 -11.55
CA ILE A 20 12.39 -18.54 -10.26
C ILE A 20 13.14 -19.39 -9.22
N GLU A 21 12.82 -20.68 -9.13
CA GLU A 21 13.47 -21.61 -8.20
C GLU A 21 14.99 -21.66 -8.43
N LYS A 22 15.43 -21.83 -9.68
CA LYS A 22 16.87 -21.83 -10.05
C LYS A 22 17.56 -20.53 -9.67
N LYS A 23 16.92 -19.37 -9.86
CA LYS A 23 17.50 -18.06 -9.53
C LYS A 23 17.63 -17.88 -8.02
N LEU A 24 16.65 -18.35 -7.24
CA LEU A 24 16.72 -18.37 -5.76
C LEU A 24 17.81 -19.32 -5.24
N GLN A 25 17.93 -20.53 -5.81
CA GLN A 25 19.00 -21.46 -5.46
C GLN A 25 20.39 -20.85 -5.72
N ARG A 26 20.58 -20.17 -6.87
CA ARG A 26 21.82 -19.43 -7.15
C ARG A 26 22.10 -18.34 -6.13
N ALA A 27 21.07 -17.61 -5.71
CA ALA A 27 21.19 -16.57 -4.69
C ALA A 27 21.59 -17.13 -3.31
N LEU A 28 21.24 -18.39 -2.99
CA LEU A 28 21.70 -19.09 -1.79
C LEU A 28 23.16 -19.55 -1.92
N THR A 29 23.53 -20.13 -3.06
CA THR A 29 24.90 -20.65 -3.28
C THR A 29 25.94 -19.55 -3.44
N SER A 30 25.53 -18.33 -3.79
CA SER A 30 26.44 -17.20 -4.04
C SER A 30 26.05 -15.97 -3.21
N PRO A 31 26.43 -15.93 -1.91
CA PRO A 31 26.03 -14.85 -1.00
C PRO A 31 26.44 -13.45 -1.48
N SER A 32 27.59 -13.33 -2.15
CA SER A 32 28.10 -12.06 -2.69
C SER A 32 27.24 -11.47 -3.79
N GLN A 33 26.53 -12.31 -4.56
CA GLN A 33 25.66 -11.89 -5.67
C GLN A 33 24.16 -11.95 -5.30
N SER A 34 23.83 -12.53 -4.15
CA SER A 34 22.46 -12.77 -3.67
C SER A 34 21.56 -11.54 -3.81
N ARG A 35 22.04 -10.39 -3.35
CA ARG A 35 21.29 -9.11 -3.44
C ARG A 35 20.99 -8.69 -4.88
N SER A 36 21.94 -8.85 -5.81
CA SER A 36 21.73 -8.50 -7.22
C SER A 36 20.71 -9.44 -7.86
N LEU A 37 20.88 -10.74 -7.64
CA LEU A 37 20.00 -11.77 -8.18
C LEU A 37 18.56 -11.60 -7.68
N LEU A 38 18.37 -11.29 -6.40
CA LEU A 38 17.05 -11.03 -5.83
C LEU A 38 16.43 -9.74 -6.36
N LYS A 39 17.23 -8.68 -6.55
CA LYS A 39 16.74 -7.44 -7.17
C LYS A 39 16.28 -7.67 -8.60
N GLU A 40 17.07 -8.41 -9.40
CA GLU A 40 16.69 -8.76 -10.77
C GLU A 40 15.44 -9.64 -10.79
N LEU A 41 15.38 -10.66 -9.93
CA LEU A 41 14.20 -11.53 -9.83
C LEU A 41 12.94 -10.74 -9.46
N PHE A 42 13.05 -9.82 -8.51
CA PHE A 42 11.96 -8.91 -8.16
C PHE A 42 11.51 -8.07 -9.37
N ALA A 43 12.47 -7.51 -10.12
CA ALA A 43 12.15 -6.73 -11.31
C ALA A 43 11.44 -7.59 -12.37
N ASP A 44 11.95 -8.80 -12.64
CA ASP A 44 11.38 -9.75 -13.61
C ASP A 44 9.93 -10.13 -13.25
N ILE A 45 9.66 -10.41 -11.97
CA ILE A 45 8.32 -10.79 -11.47
C ILE A 45 7.34 -9.60 -11.53
N ALA A 46 7.85 -8.38 -11.36
CA ALA A 46 7.04 -7.15 -11.39
C ALA A 46 6.77 -6.62 -12.82
N LEU A 47 7.27 -7.30 -13.86
CA LEU A 47 7.00 -6.92 -15.24
C LEU A 47 5.55 -7.21 -15.63
N GLU A 48 5.05 -6.37 -16.52
CA GLU A 48 3.81 -6.60 -17.26
C GLU A 48 3.98 -7.82 -18.16
N VAL A 49 2.91 -8.62 -18.28
CA VAL A 49 2.88 -9.79 -19.16
C VAL A 49 2.85 -9.28 -20.59
N ASP A 50 3.81 -9.71 -21.41
CA ASP A 50 3.86 -9.35 -22.82
C ASP A 50 2.74 -10.03 -23.62
N ASP A 51 2.40 -9.48 -24.79
CA ASP A 51 1.26 -9.97 -25.58
C ASP A 51 1.45 -11.46 -25.97
N ARG A 52 2.69 -11.86 -26.24
CA ARG A 52 3.01 -13.26 -26.51
C ARG A 52 2.72 -14.19 -25.33
N ALA A 53 3.03 -13.79 -24.11
CA ALA A 53 2.71 -14.57 -22.93
C ALA A 53 1.21 -14.52 -22.62
N LYS A 54 0.52 -13.40 -22.88
CA LYS A 54 -0.94 -13.30 -22.76
C LYS A 54 -1.63 -14.34 -23.65
N ASP A 55 -1.22 -14.48 -24.91
CA ASP A 55 -1.78 -15.48 -25.84
C ASP A 55 -1.65 -16.90 -25.31
N ILE A 56 -0.54 -17.21 -24.61
CA ILE A 56 -0.27 -18.55 -24.06
C ILE A 56 -1.06 -18.79 -22.78
N ILE A 57 -1.25 -17.75 -21.96
CA ILE A 57 -1.86 -17.85 -20.63
C ILE A 57 -3.40 -17.83 -20.73
N PHE A 58 -3.96 -16.98 -21.60
CA PHE A 58 -5.39 -16.70 -21.61
C PHE A 58 -6.18 -17.40 -22.73
N ASP A 59 -5.54 -17.90 -23.79
CA ASP A 59 -6.14 -18.50 -25.01
C ASP A 59 -7.22 -17.62 -25.69
N ASP A 60 -7.14 -17.47 -27.01
CA ASP A 60 -7.78 -16.40 -27.81
C ASP A 60 -9.33 -16.44 -27.87
N GLU A 61 -9.99 -17.50 -27.39
CA GLU A 61 -11.42 -17.75 -27.69
C GLU A 61 -12.44 -17.14 -26.71
N ASP A 62 -12.04 -16.65 -25.52
CA ASP A 62 -13.02 -16.11 -24.54
C ASP A 62 -12.79 -14.64 -24.11
N VAL A 63 -11.72 -13.97 -24.58
CA VAL A 63 -11.18 -12.85 -23.78
C VAL A 63 -10.57 -11.70 -24.61
N VAL A 64 -11.34 -11.12 -25.52
CA VAL A 64 -10.96 -9.81 -26.13
C VAL A 64 -11.04 -8.64 -25.11
N TYR A 65 -11.36 -8.92 -23.83
CA TYR A 65 -11.57 -7.91 -22.76
C TYR A 65 -10.84 -8.14 -21.41
N ALA A 66 -10.04 -9.20 -21.19
CA ALA A 66 -9.39 -9.46 -19.88
C ALA A 66 -7.86 -9.45 -19.86
N ALA A 67 -7.23 -8.75 -20.81
CA ALA A 67 -5.83 -8.37 -20.69
C ALA A 67 -5.60 -7.16 -19.76
N GLU A 68 -6.69 -6.45 -19.43
CA GLU A 68 -6.74 -5.49 -18.34
C GLU A 68 -7.34 -6.19 -17.12
N ASP A 69 -6.71 -6.03 -15.95
CA ASP A 69 -7.32 -6.42 -14.67
C ASP A 69 -8.70 -5.75 -14.52
N ARG A 70 -9.53 -6.18 -13.56
CA ARG A 70 -10.86 -5.58 -13.25
C ARG A 70 -10.83 -4.04 -13.09
N TYR A 71 -9.64 -3.47 -12.94
CA TYR A 71 -9.36 -2.06 -12.69
C TYR A 71 -8.66 -1.34 -13.86
N GLY A 72 -8.63 -1.91 -15.07
CA GLY A 72 -8.04 -1.24 -16.24
C GLY A 72 -6.51 -1.18 -16.23
N CYS A 73 -5.85 -2.03 -15.42
CA CYS A 73 -4.40 -2.05 -15.26
C CYS A 73 -3.78 -3.22 -16.05
N ALA A 74 -2.55 -3.03 -16.53
CA ALA A 74 -1.80 -4.09 -17.19
C ALA A 74 -1.53 -5.26 -16.22
N VAL A 75 -1.85 -6.47 -16.67
CA VAL A 75 -1.60 -7.68 -15.89
C VAL A 75 -0.11 -7.90 -15.75
N CYS A 76 0.37 -8.03 -14.51
CA CYS A 76 1.78 -8.32 -14.19
C CYS A 76 2.01 -9.81 -13.92
N PHE A 77 3.24 -10.29 -14.14
CA PHE A 77 3.59 -11.70 -13.92
C PHE A 77 3.33 -12.17 -12.49
N TYR A 78 3.54 -11.31 -11.48
CA TYR A 78 3.29 -11.69 -10.09
C TYR A 78 1.83 -12.10 -9.83
N ASP A 79 0.87 -11.46 -10.49
CA ASP A 79 -0.54 -11.68 -10.24
C ASP A 79 -0.98 -13.04 -10.80
N VAL A 80 -0.52 -13.34 -12.03
CA VAL A 80 -0.72 -14.65 -12.67
C VAL A 80 -0.01 -15.77 -11.91
N LEU A 81 1.22 -15.52 -11.44
CA LEU A 81 1.98 -16.50 -10.66
C LEU A 81 1.33 -16.76 -9.30
N ALA A 82 0.74 -15.76 -8.66
CA ALA A 82 0.03 -15.92 -7.41
C ALA A 82 -1.19 -16.85 -7.57
N ASP A 83 -1.97 -16.70 -8.65
CA ASP A 83 -3.06 -17.63 -8.98
C ASP A 83 -2.54 -19.04 -9.28
N TYR A 84 -1.43 -19.14 -10.03
CA TYR A 84 -0.79 -20.42 -10.32
C TYR A 84 -0.36 -21.17 -9.05
N PHE A 85 0.23 -20.48 -8.07
CA PHE A 85 0.67 -21.12 -6.82
C PHE A 85 -0.47 -21.49 -5.88
N VAL A 86 -1.66 -20.92 -6.06
CA VAL A 86 -2.89 -21.41 -5.43
C VAL A 86 -3.31 -22.74 -6.06
N CYS A 87 -3.35 -22.81 -7.40
CA CYS A 87 -3.76 -24.00 -8.14
C CYS A 87 -2.75 -25.16 -8.00
N MET A 88 -1.45 -24.86 -7.97
CA MET A 88 -0.36 -25.83 -7.93
C MET A 88 0.51 -25.64 -6.65
N PRO A 89 -0.01 -26.00 -5.46
CA PRO A 89 0.64 -25.69 -4.19
C PRO A 89 2.01 -26.38 -3.99
N GLN A 90 2.25 -27.51 -4.67
CA GLN A 90 3.52 -28.24 -4.58
C GLN A 90 4.68 -27.44 -5.16
N ASN A 91 4.49 -26.83 -6.34
CA ASN A 91 5.51 -26.03 -7.03
C ASN A 91 5.84 -24.75 -6.25
N GLY A 92 4.87 -24.18 -5.55
CA GLY A 92 5.12 -23.02 -4.70
C GLY A 92 5.85 -23.37 -3.39
N LYS A 93 5.79 -24.62 -2.91
CA LYS A 93 6.38 -25.00 -1.62
C LYS A 93 7.91 -24.94 -1.66
N SER A 94 8.54 -25.47 -2.72
CA SER A 94 10.00 -25.40 -2.90
C SER A 94 10.49 -23.95 -2.91
N ILE A 95 9.77 -23.08 -3.62
CA ILE A 95 10.09 -21.65 -3.71
C ILE A 95 9.95 -20.96 -2.34
N ILE A 96 8.87 -21.24 -1.59
CA ILE A 96 8.69 -20.70 -0.24
C ILE A 96 9.86 -21.10 0.66
N ASP A 97 10.25 -22.38 0.66
CA ASP A 97 11.35 -22.89 1.50
C ASP A 97 12.69 -22.20 1.16
N LEU A 98 12.93 -21.86 -0.11
CA LEU A 98 14.11 -21.10 -0.54
C LEU A 98 14.04 -19.63 -0.11
N VAL A 99 12.88 -18.98 -0.26
CA VAL A 99 12.70 -17.57 0.14
C VAL A 99 12.84 -17.44 1.65
N VAL A 100 12.34 -18.40 2.44
CA VAL A 100 12.49 -18.45 3.90
C VAL A 100 13.96 -18.53 4.31
N GLN A 101 14.81 -19.26 3.57
CA GLN A 101 16.25 -19.27 3.84
C GLN A 101 16.93 -17.93 3.50
N LEU A 102 16.34 -17.15 2.60
CA LEU A 102 16.84 -15.84 2.16
C LEU A 102 16.19 -14.67 2.90
N TRP A 103 15.41 -14.89 3.95
CA TRP A 103 14.57 -13.86 4.59
C TRP A 103 15.34 -12.65 5.12
N SER A 104 16.61 -12.84 5.50
CA SER A 104 17.49 -11.76 5.96
C SER A 104 17.98 -10.85 4.83
N GLN A 105 17.83 -11.27 3.58
CA GLN A 105 18.26 -10.51 2.40
C GLN A 105 17.20 -9.50 1.97
N SER A 106 17.66 -8.37 1.43
CA SER A 106 16.76 -7.39 0.80
C SER A 106 15.99 -8.03 -0.36
N PHE A 107 14.75 -7.58 -0.61
CA PHE A 107 13.81 -8.09 -1.62
C PHE A 107 13.16 -9.45 -1.33
N ALA A 108 13.64 -10.25 -0.36
CA ALA A 108 13.04 -11.55 -0.06
C ALA A 108 11.57 -11.44 0.35
N SER A 109 11.23 -10.52 1.26
CA SER A 109 9.83 -10.25 1.66
C SER A 109 8.99 -9.68 0.52
N ASN A 110 9.58 -8.87 -0.36
CA ASN A 110 8.89 -8.32 -1.54
C ASN A 110 8.51 -9.44 -2.51
N ILE A 111 9.46 -10.32 -2.84
CA ILE A 111 9.24 -11.49 -3.72
C ILE A 111 8.20 -12.42 -3.09
N PHE A 112 8.32 -12.69 -1.78
CA PHE A 112 7.35 -13.50 -1.06
C PHE A 112 5.93 -12.92 -1.18
N CYS A 113 5.78 -11.63 -0.90
CA CYS A 113 4.50 -10.93 -0.99
C CYS A 113 3.91 -11.03 -2.41
N LEU A 114 4.69 -10.71 -3.44
CA LEU A 114 4.23 -10.74 -4.82
C LEU A 114 3.77 -12.14 -5.26
N LEU A 115 4.54 -13.18 -4.97
CA LEU A 115 4.23 -14.53 -5.43
C LEU A 115 3.17 -15.27 -4.59
N PHE A 116 3.03 -14.95 -3.30
CA PHE A 116 2.25 -15.77 -2.38
C PHE A 116 1.12 -15.03 -1.65
N HIS A 117 0.83 -13.77 -1.98
CA HIS A 117 -0.26 -13.01 -1.35
C HIS A 117 -1.63 -13.72 -1.42
N LYS A 118 -1.99 -14.35 -2.56
CA LYS A 118 -3.26 -15.10 -2.68
C LYS A 118 -3.23 -16.40 -1.88
N ARG A 119 -2.15 -17.16 -2.04
CA ARG A 119 -1.94 -18.45 -1.35
C ARG A 119 -2.11 -18.35 0.17
N MET A 120 -1.68 -17.23 0.77
CA MET A 120 -1.84 -16.95 2.20
C MET A 120 -3.28 -17.05 2.70
N PHE A 121 -4.26 -16.70 1.87
CA PHE A 121 -5.66 -16.64 2.24
C PHE A 121 -6.52 -17.69 1.55
N GLU A 122 -6.01 -18.39 0.55
CA GLU A 122 -6.73 -19.46 -0.14
C GLU A 122 -6.39 -20.85 0.40
N VAL A 123 -5.12 -21.09 0.75
CA VAL A 123 -4.63 -22.40 1.23
C VAL A 123 -4.51 -22.40 2.76
N GLN A 124 -4.84 -23.52 3.40
CA GLN A 124 -4.64 -23.69 4.85
C GLN A 124 -3.17 -24.03 5.14
N PHE A 125 -2.61 -23.41 6.18
CA PHE A 125 -1.29 -23.72 6.70
C PHE A 125 -1.45 -24.36 8.08
N ASP A 126 -0.83 -25.53 8.26
CA ASP A 126 -1.02 -26.31 9.49
C ASP A 126 -0.29 -25.73 10.71
N ASN A 127 0.76 -24.90 10.49
CA ASN A 127 1.60 -24.37 11.56
C ASN A 127 1.33 -22.87 11.82
N PRO A 128 0.80 -22.50 13.01
CA PRO A 128 0.47 -21.11 13.33
C PRO A 128 1.70 -20.19 13.44
N GLU A 129 2.87 -20.71 13.83
CA GLU A 129 4.11 -19.91 13.87
C GLU A 129 4.56 -19.52 12.47
N VAL A 130 4.38 -20.42 11.51
CA VAL A 130 4.69 -20.18 10.09
C VAL A 130 3.75 -19.13 9.52
N VAL A 131 2.45 -19.23 9.82
CA VAL A 131 1.45 -18.23 9.42
C VAL A 131 1.83 -16.84 9.96
N LEU A 132 2.27 -16.75 11.22
CA LEU A 132 2.68 -15.47 11.80
C LEU A 132 3.86 -14.85 11.03
N ARG A 133 4.91 -15.64 10.77
CA ARG A 133 6.09 -15.17 10.03
C ARG A 133 5.74 -14.74 8.61
N TYR A 134 4.92 -15.52 7.91
CA TYR A 134 4.49 -15.21 6.56
C TYR A 134 3.58 -13.98 6.51
N SER A 135 2.69 -13.82 7.47
CA SER A 135 1.82 -12.63 7.55
C SER A 135 2.65 -11.36 7.78
N SER A 136 3.65 -11.42 8.66
CA SER A 136 4.56 -10.30 8.90
C SER A 136 5.34 -9.90 7.63
N ALA A 137 5.86 -10.87 6.88
CA ALA A 137 6.55 -10.56 5.63
C ALA A 137 5.63 -10.17 4.49
N LEU A 138 4.39 -10.65 4.46
CA LEU A 138 3.40 -10.17 3.51
C LEU A 138 3.20 -8.66 3.72
N VAL A 139 2.94 -8.23 4.96
CA VAL A 139 2.73 -6.80 5.28
C VAL A 139 3.99 -5.98 5.02
N GLN A 140 5.17 -6.48 5.42
CA GLN A 140 6.43 -5.79 5.17
C GLN A 140 6.75 -5.70 3.67
N GLY A 141 6.57 -6.79 2.94
CA GLY A 141 6.79 -6.87 1.50
C GLY A 141 5.84 -5.94 0.74
N ALA A 142 4.54 -5.98 1.07
CA ALA A 142 3.52 -5.10 0.51
C ALA A 142 3.86 -3.61 0.76
N GLY A 143 4.24 -3.26 2.00
CA GLY A 143 4.69 -1.91 2.33
C GLY A 143 5.90 -1.44 1.52
N ASN A 144 6.86 -2.32 1.27
CA ASN A 144 8.03 -1.99 0.44
C ASN A 144 7.64 -1.78 -1.02
N VAL A 145 6.82 -2.66 -1.61
CA VAL A 145 6.45 -2.55 -3.03
C VAL A 145 5.52 -1.35 -3.28
N PHE A 146 4.60 -1.05 -2.36
CA PHE A 146 3.77 0.15 -2.47
C PHE A 146 4.61 1.43 -2.34
N TRP A 147 5.67 1.43 -1.53
CA TRP A 147 6.62 2.55 -1.51
C TRP A 147 7.39 2.71 -2.82
N ILE A 148 7.71 1.62 -3.52
CA ILE A 148 8.32 1.69 -4.85
C ILE A 148 7.36 2.36 -5.84
N ASP A 149 6.08 2.01 -5.78
CA ASP A 149 5.03 2.63 -6.60
C ASP A 149 4.90 4.14 -6.30
N ILE A 150 4.88 4.55 -5.03
CA ILE A 150 4.91 5.97 -4.65
C ILE A 150 6.16 6.68 -5.21
N GLN A 151 7.34 6.07 -5.06
CA GLN A 151 8.60 6.67 -5.51
C GLN A 151 8.69 6.83 -7.03
N THR A 152 8.09 5.88 -7.76
CA THR A 152 8.05 5.89 -9.23
C THR A 152 6.82 6.60 -9.78
N ASN A 153 5.89 7.02 -8.92
CA ASN A 153 4.57 7.55 -9.29
C ASN A 153 3.86 6.65 -10.31
N ALA A 154 3.92 5.33 -10.08
CA ALA A 154 3.29 4.30 -10.88
C ALA A 154 2.44 3.41 -9.98
N ARG A 155 1.45 2.72 -10.54
CA ARG A 155 0.53 1.84 -9.80
C ARG A 155 0.65 0.39 -10.25
N ARG A 156 1.88 -0.13 -10.32
CA ARG A 156 2.15 -1.50 -10.81
C ARG A 156 1.61 -2.56 -9.86
N PHE A 157 1.56 -2.25 -8.57
CA PHE A 157 1.11 -3.14 -7.52
C PHE A 157 -0.35 -2.89 -7.11
N LEU A 158 -1.15 -2.26 -7.98
CA LEU A 158 -2.56 -1.98 -7.75
C LEU A 158 -3.37 -3.26 -7.50
N SER A 159 -3.17 -4.31 -8.30
CA SER A 159 -3.93 -5.56 -8.14
C SER A 159 -3.67 -6.23 -6.80
N LEU A 160 -2.40 -6.20 -6.32
CA LEU A 160 -2.06 -6.63 -4.96
C LEU A 160 -2.78 -5.79 -3.90
N PHE A 161 -2.80 -4.46 -4.03
CA PHE A 161 -3.48 -3.58 -3.08
C PHE A 161 -4.99 -3.88 -3.02
N HIS A 162 -5.65 -3.95 -4.17
CA HIS A 162 -7.08 -4.27 -4.24
C HIS A 162 -7.40 -5.66 -3.71
N TYR A 163 -6.56 -6.66 -3.97
CA TYR A 163 -6.74 -7.98 -3.36
C TYR A 163 -6.66 -7.90 -1.82
N LEU A 164 -5.67 -7.20 -1.27
CA LEU A 164 -5.55 -7.06 0.19
C LEU A 164 -6.70 -6.24 0.80
N LEU A 165 -7.20 -5.21 0.10
CA LEU A 165 -8.29 -4.37 0.58
C LEU A 165 -9.65 -5.08 0.45
N GLU A 166 -10.04 -5.42 -0.77
CA GLU A 166 -11.39 -5.90 -1.07
C GLU A 166 -11.55 -7.38 -0.76
N GLU A 167 -10.59 -8.20 -1.20
CA GLU A 167 -10.69 -9.64 -1.12
C GLU A 167 -10.23 -10.17 0.24
N VAL A 168 -9.44 -9.42 1.01
CA VAL A 168 -8.98 -9.83 2.36
C VAL A 168 -9.60 -8.97 3.46
N ALA A 169 -9.40 -7.64 3.45
CA ALA A 169 -9.83 -6.80 4.57
C ALA A 169 -11.35 -6.71 4.71
N PHE A 170 -12.11 -6.70 3.61
CA PHE A 170 -13.58 -6.70 3.67
C PHE A 170 -14.21 -8.09 3.91
N HIS A 171 -13.41 -9.16 3.81
CA HIS A 171 -13.88 -10.53 3.97
C HIS A 171 -13.40 -11.12 5.30
N SER A 172 -14.23 -11.01 6.33
CA SER A 172 -13.93 -11.48 7.70
C SER A 172 -13.40 -12.92 7.76
N GLU A 173 -13.91 -13.83 6.92
CA GLU A 173 -13.47 -15.23 6.87
C GLU A 173 -12.01 -15.40 6.42
N ARG A 174 -11.53 -14.56 5.50
CA ARG A 174 -10.12 -14.56 5.07
C ARG A 174 -9.25 -13.83 6.07
N LEU A 175 -9.73 -12.73 6.63
CA LEU A 175 -9.02 -11.97 7.65
C LEU A 175 -8.72 -12.81 8.91
N LYS A 176 -9.67 -13.67 9.32
CA LYS A 176 -9.49 -14.61 10.46
C LYS A 176 -8.37 -15.65 10.26
N LYS A 177 -7.88 -15.84 9.02
CA LYS A 177 -6.76 -16.78 8.74
C LYS A 177 -5.41 -16.26 9.24
N ILE A 178 -5.28 -14.96 9.46
CA ILE A 178 -4.06 -14.34 9.99
C ILE A 178 -4.25 -13.92 11.44
N SER A 179 -3.15 -13.81 12.18
CA SER A 179 -3.19 -13.45 13.60
C SER A 179 -3.76 -12.03 13.81
N PRO A 180 -4.38 -11.73 14.96
CA PRO A 180 -4.91 -10.39 15.24
C PRO A 180 -3.86 -9.27 15.13
N GLN A 181 -2.59 -9.58 15.42
CA GLN A 181 -1.50 -8.63 15.23
C GLN A 181 -1.27 -8.33 13.74
N ALA A 182 -1.22 -9.37 12.90
CA ALA A 182 -1.06 -9.19 11.47
C ALA A 182 -2.26 -8.48 10.81
N GLN A 183 -3.48 -8.70 11.33
CA GLN A 183 -4.66 -7.95 10.90
C GLN A 183 -4.47 -6.46 11.15
N ARG A 184 -4.05 -6.07 12.36
CA ARG A 184 -3.75 -4.67 12.69
C ARG A 184 -2.69 -4.10 11.78
N ASP A 185 -1.57 -4.80 11.61
CA ASP A 185 -0.47 -4.33 10.77
C ASP A 185 -0.89 -4.18 9.30
N LEU A 186 -1.75 -5.08 8.79
CA LEU A 186 -2.35 -4.97 7.46
C LEU A 186 -3.26 -3.74 7.34
N PHE A 187 -4.12 -3.46 8.32
CA PHE A 187 -4.99 -2.29 8.29
C PHE A 187 -4.20 -0.98 8.40
N LEU A 188 -3.13 -0.93 9.20
CA LEU A 188 -2.23 0.23 9.23
C LEU A 188 -1.53 0.42 7.87
N LEU A 189 -1.10 -0.67 7.23
CA LEU A 189 -0.54 -0.63 5.88
C LEU A 189 -1.57 -0.07 4.89
N LEU A 190 -2.76 -0.67 4.80
CA LEU A 190 -3.82 -0.25 3.87
C LEU A 190 -4.21 1.21 4.11
N SER A 191 -4.28 1.66 5.37
CA SER A 191 -4.57 3.05 5.73
C SER A 191 -3.61 4.03 5.05
N ARG A 192 -2.31 3.72 5.04
CA ARG A 192 -1.28 4.60 4.45
C ARG A 192 -1.43 4.75 2.94
N PHE A 193 -1.90 3.72 2.24
CA PHE A 193 -1.89 3.67 0.78
C PHE A 193 -3.28 3.81 0.14
N LEU A 194 -4.34 3.95 0.95
CA LEU A 194 -5.73 4.01 0.47
C LEU A 194 -5.97 5.11 -0.58
N PHE A 195 -5.43 6.31 -0.35
CA PHE A 195 -5.58 7.43 -1.28
C PHE A 195 -4.71 7.29 -2.54
N PHE A 196 -3.50 6.74 -2.40
CA PHE A 196 -2.59 6.56 -3.55
C PHE A 196 -3.19 5.66 -4.66
N TYR A 197 -3.98 4.67 -4.26
CA TYR A 197 -4.63 3.71 -5.15
C TYR A 197 -6.11 4.05 -5.40
N ASP A 198 -6.50 5.34 -5.28
CA ASP A 198 -7.84 5.85 -5.59
C ASP A 198 -9.00 5.07 -4.94
N SER A 199 -8.81 4.58 -3.72
CA SER A 199 -9.81 3.78 -2.98
C SER A 199 -10.47 4.57 -1.84
N ALA A 200 -10.51 5.89 -1.96
CA ALA A 200 -11.07 6.79 -0.94
C ALA A 200 -12.59 6.61 -0.76
N ASP A 201 -13.30 6.23 -1.82
CA ASP A 201 -14.73 5.87 -1.82
C ASP A 201 -15.07 4.70 -0.88
N LYS A 202 -14.10 3.80 -0.65
CA LYS A 202 -14.25 2.62 0.20
C LYS A 202 -13.95 2.90 1.67
N LEU A 203 -13.64 4.14 2.04
CA LEU A 203 -13.21 4.51 3.39
C LEU A 203 -14.24 4.11 4.47
N GLU A 204 -15.52 4.35 4.24
CA GLU A 204 -16.56 4.02 5.23
C GLU A 204 -16.61 2.51 5.52
N THR A 205 -16.59 1.69 4.47
CA THR A 205 -16.56 0.22 4.57
C THR A 205 -15.28 -0.25 5.26
N PHE A 206 -14.15 0.36 4.92
CA PHE A 206 -12.85 0.05 5.51
C PHE A 206 -12.81 0.34 7.02
N LEU A 207 -13.34 1.49 7.45
CA LEU A 207 -13.40 1.85 8.87
C LEU A 207 -14.34 0.95 9.68
N LYS A 208 -15.41 0.42 9.07
CA LYS A 208 -16.32 -0.55 9.72
C LYS A 208 -15.66 -1.91 9.97
N GLN A 209 -14.67 -2.29 9.17
CA GLN A 209 -13.97 -3.59 9.27
C GLN A 209 -12.66 -3.50 10.07
N PHE A 210 -12.33 -2.33 10.62
CA PHE A 210 -11.08 -2.12 11.33
C PHE A 210 -10.96 -3.05 12.54
N PRO A 211 -9.81 -3.75 12.72
CA PRO A 211 -9.64 -4.67 13.84
C PRO A 211 -9.52 -3.92 15.16
N ASP A 212 -9.90 -4.58 16.26
CA ASP A 212 -9.78 -4.00 17.60
C ASP A 212 -8.32 -3.84 18.02
N PHE A 213 -8.02 -2.65 18.56
CA PHE A 213 -6.72 -2.34 19.13
C PHE A 213 -6.78 -2.45 20.67
N PRO A 214 -5.86 -3.19 21.30
CA PRO A 214 -5.86 -3.33 22.76
C PRO A 214 -5.67 -1.98 23.46
N ASN A 215 -5.02 -1.03 22.79
CA ASN A 215 -4.75 0.31 23.29
C ASN A 215 -5.74 1.36 22.75
N ALA A 216 -6.89 0.97 22.19
CA ALA A 216 -7.88 1.88 21.60
C ALA A 216 -8.35 2.98 22.58
N PHE A 217 -8.40 2.68 23.88
CA PHE A 217 -8.67 3.69 24.90
C PHE A 217 -7.67 4.86 24.83
N LEU A 218 -6.39 4.60 24.58
CA LEU A 218 -5.33 5.60 24.51
C LEU A 218 -5.23 6.24 23.12
N ILE A 219 -5.23 5.44 22.06
CA ILE A 219 -4.94 5.91 20.70
C ILE A 219 -6.18 6.36 19.90
N GLY A 220 -7.38 6.00 20.37
CA GLY A 220 -8.63 6.30 19.67
C GLY A 220 -9.22 5.13 18.91
N GLY A 221 -10.35 5.40 18.24
CA GLY A 221 -11.06 4.41 17.42
C GLY A 221 -10.43 4.23 16.05
N ALA A 222 -11.10 3.45 15.19
CA ALA A 222 -10.66 3.20 13.81
C ALA A 222 -10.36 4.50 13.03
N GLN A 223 -11.24 5.50 13.16
CA GLN A 223 -11.09 6.80 12.51
C GLN A 223 -9.83 7.54 12.99
N ASP A 224 -9.55 7.52 14.29
CA ASP A 224 -8.37 8.17 14.85
C ASP A 224 -7.07 7.52 14.37
N ILE A 225 -7.04 6.18 14.34
CA ILE A 225 -5.89 5.41 13.88
C ILE A 225 -5.64 5.67 12.40
N PHE A 226 -6.69 5.58 11.58
CA PHE A 226 -6.61 5.86 10.15
C PHE A 226 -6.06 7.25 9.86
N VAL A 227 -6.63 8.28 10.49
CA VAL A 227 -6.19 9.68 10.30
C VAL A 227 -4.76 9.90 10.80
N THR A 228 -4.36 9.21 11.87
CA THR A 228 -2.97 9.26 12.35
C THR A 228 -2.00 8.69 11.31
N GLU A 229 -2.34 7.55 10.70
CA GLU A 229 -1.52 6.95 9.64
C GLU A 229 -1.46 7.84 8.38
N ILE A 230 -2.56 8.51 8.01
CA ILE A 230 -2.57 9.49 6.91
C ILE A 230 -1.66 10.69 7.24
N ALA A 231 -1.77 11.27 8.43
CA ALA A 231 -0.92 12.40 8.84
C ALA A 231 0.57 12.01 8.81
N ASP A 232 0.90 10.81 9.28
CA ASP A 232 2.27 10.29 9.28
C ASP A 232 2.78 9.98 7.87
N GLN A 233 1.89 9.52 6.99
CA GLN A 233 2.21 9.27 5.59
C GLN A 233 2.52 10.59 4.87
N LEU A 234 1.69 11.63 5.02
CA LEU A 234 1.89 12.94 4.41
C LEU A 234 3.29 13.51 4.72
N GLN A 235 3.74 13.40 5.97
CA GLN A 235 5.08 13.87 6.39
C GLN A 235 6.24 13.10 5.76
N LYS A 236 6.02 11.84 5.36
CA LYS A 236 7.03 10.98 4.74
C LYS A 236 7.08 11.14 3.23
N LEU A 237 6.01 11.61 2.60
CA LEU A 237 5.93 11.81 1.15
C LEU A 237 6.90 12.89 0.68
N LYS A 238 7.74 12.53 -0.29
CA LYS A 238 8.70 13.44 -0.95
C LYS A 238 8.40 13.67 -2.42
N VAL A 239 7.51 12.87 -3.00
CA VAL A 239 7.11 12.94 -4.40
C VAL A 239 5.93 13.90 -4.51
N GLU A 240 6.17 15.08 -5.08
CA GLU A 240 5.19 16.18 -5.11
C GLU A 240 3.85 15.79 -5.76
N PRO A 241 3.80 15.16 -6.95
CA PRO A 241 2.53 14.72 -7.54
C PRO A 241 1.70 13.82 -6.62
N VAL A 242 2.36 12.88 -5.92
CA VAL A 242 1.70 11.99 -4.96
C VAL A 242 1.21 12.76 -3.75
N LEU A 243 2.00 13.71 -3.22
CA LEU A 243 1.56 14.54 -2.12
C LEU A 243 0.31 15.38 -2.48
N LEU A 244 0.29 15.96 -3.68
CA LEU A 244 -0.86 16.70 -4.19
C LEU A 244 -2.11 15.81 -4.29
N ASP A 245 -1.94 14.60 -4.81
CA ASP A 245 -3.00 13.61 -4.94
C ASP A 245 -3.57 13.19 -3.57
N TYR A 246 -2.72 12.99 -2.56
CA TYR A 246 -3.20 12.75 -1.20
C TYR A 246 -3.99 13.96 -0.67
N LEU A 247 -3.47 15.17 -0.84
CA LEU A 247 -4.13 16.39 -0.35
C LEU A 247 -5.49 16.62 -1.01
N SER A 248 -5.66 16.25 -2.29
CA SER A 248 -6.96 16.36 -2.97
C SER A 248 -8.01 15.39 -2.45
N HIS A 249 -7.61 14.26 -1.86
CA HIS A 249 -8.52 13.25 -1.29
C HIS A 249 -8.79 13.46 0.21
N ILE A 250 -8.24 14.51 0.84
CA ILE A 250 -8.42 14.73 2.28
C ILE A 250 -9.85 15.13 2.65
N ASP A 251 -10.60 15.68 1.71
CA ASP A 251 -12.00 16.05 1.87
C ASP A 251 -12.87 14.89 2.37
N VAL A 252 -12.56 13.64 2.01
CA VAL A 252 -13.28 12.44 2.48
C VAL A 252 -13.18 12.22 3.99
N LEU A 253 -12.25 12.90 4.68
CA LEU A 253 -12.15 12.86 6.15
C LEU A 253 -13.18 13.77 6.84
N GLN A 254 -13.92 14.57 6.08
CA GLN A 254 -14.94 15.46 6.61
C GLN A 254 -16.05 14.66 7.31
N GLY A 255 -16.46 15.10 8.50
CA GLY A 255 -17.53 14.48 9.26
C GLY A 255 -17.11 13.27 10.09
N LEU A 256 -15.83 12.86 10.05
CA LEU A 256 -15.31 11.85 10.97
C LEU A 256 -15.28 12.40 12.41
N GLU A 257 -15.72 11.59 13.36
CA GLU A 257 -15.75 11.89 14.80
C GLU A 257 -14.37 11.61 15.41
N LEU A 258 -13.44 12.54 15.19
CA LEU A 258 -12.06 12.43 15.68
C LEU A 258 -11.90 12.96 17.10
N ARG A 259 -10.99 12.36 17.86
CA ARG A 259 -10.52 12.95 19.11
C ARG A 259 -9.83 14.29 18.84
N VAL A 260 -9.89 15.18 19.82
CA VAL A 260 -9.23 16.49 19.76
C VAL A 260 -7.72 16.35 19.48
N ALA A 261 -7.06 15.36 20.08
CA ALA A 261 -5.64 15.10 19.85
C ALA A 261 -5.34 14.73 18.39
N THR A 262 -6.10 13.80 17.81
CA THR A 262 -5.97 13.37 16.41
C THR A 262 -6.26 14.51 15.44
N SER A 263 -7.38 15.22 15.67
CA SER A 263 -7.78 16.38 14.89
C SER A 263 -6.70 17.48 14.90
N THR A 264 -6.12 17.74 16.08
CA THR A 264 -5.03 18.71 16.24
C THR A 264 -3.76 18.26 15.52
N ARG A 265 -3.41 16.97 15.57
CA ARG A 265 -2.25 16.40 14.84
C ARG A 265 -2.41 16.57 13.33
N LEU A 266 -3.57 16.20 12.77
CA LEU A 266 -3.85 16.36 11.34
C LEU A 266 -3.79 17.83 10.93
N LYS A 267 -4.40 18.72 11.71
CA LYS A 267 -4.36 20.16 11.46
C LYS A 267 -2.94 20.71 11.48
N ALA A 268 -2.13 20.36 12.48
CA ALA A 268 -0.73 20.76 12.56
C ALA A 268 0.10 20.23 11.38
N CYS A 269 -0.15 18.99 10.97
CA CYS A 269 0.48 18.39 9.79
C CYS A 269 0.17 19.21 8.54
N LEU A 270 -1.10 19.52 8.28
CA LEU A 270 -1.49 20.30 7.10
C LEU A 270 -0.93 21.72 7.12
N TYR A 271 -0.92 22.38 8.29
CA TYR A 271 -0.29 23.69 8.42
C TYR A 271 1.19 23.69 8.07
N SER A 272 1.92 22.61 8.39
CA SER A 272 3.35 22.52 8.04
C SER A 272 3.59 22.63 6.52
N PHE A 273 2.62 22.24 5.70
CA PHE A 273 2.66 22.37 4.24
C PHE A 273 2.19 23.72 3.72
N THR A 274 1.63 24.61 4.56
CA THR A 274 1.13 25.95 4.13
C THR A 274 2.18 27.05 4.16
N SER A 275 3.23 26.88 4.97
CA SER A 275 4.22 27.92 5.24
C SER A 275 5.48 27.76 4.39
N PRO A 276 6.14 28.84 3.96
CA PRO A 276 7.39 28.79 3.19
C PRO A 276 8.63 28.46 4.06
N GLY A 277 8.50 27.69 5.14
CA GLY A 277 9.60 27.34 6.06
C GLY A 277 10.10 25.90 5.88
N GLY A 278 11.37 25.63 6.24
CA GLY A 278 12.03 24.32 6.10
C GLY A 278 11.42 23.19 6.96
N PRO A 279 11.80 21.91 6.72
CA PRO A 279 13.06 21.45 6.10
C PRO A 279 13.00 21.17 4.59
N MET A 280 11.82 21.22 3.97
CA MET A 280 11.65 21.15 2.52
C MET A 280 10.64 22.22 2.15
N TYR A 281 11.01 23.19 1.31
CA TYR A 281 10.10 24.25 0.90
C TYR A 281 8.96 23.63 0.08
N PRO A 282 7.73 23.49 0.61
CA PRO A 282 6.63 22.95 -0.19
C PRO A 282 6.40 23.89 -1.37
N THR A 283 6.16 23.34 -2.55
CA THR A 283 5.90 24.15 -3.76
C THR A 283 4.62 24.96 -3.59
N ARG A 284 4.43 25.95 -4.46
CA ARG A 284 3.20 26.76 -4.43
C ARG A 284 1.95 25.90 -4.60
N ALA A 285 2.00 24.86 -5.42
CA ALA A 285 0.89 23.93 -5.63
C ALA A 285 0.56 23.19 -4.32
N VAL A 286 1.56 22.62 -3.65
CA VAL A 286 1.38 21.91 -2.38
C VAL A 286 0.82 22.84 -1.31
N ARG A 287 1.32 24.09 -1.22
CA ARG A 287 0.79 25.07 -0.26
C ARG A 287 -0.68 25.38 -0.49
N HIS A 288 -1.09 25.55 -1.75
CA HIS A 288 -2.49 25.81 -2.09
C HIS A 288 -3.38 24.60 -1.79
N ALA A 289 -2.97 23.41 -2.20
CA ALA A 289 -3.70 22.18 -1.89
C ALA A 289 -3.85 21.95 -0.37
N ALA A 290 -2.80 22.24 0.41
CA ALA A 290 -2.85 22.16 1.88
C ALA A 290 -3.78 23.22 2.49
N TRP A 291 -3.80 24.43 1.90
CA TRP A 291 -4.75 25.47 2.29
C TRP A 291 -6.20 25.06 2.04
N ASP A 292 -6.47 24.50 0.86
CA ASP A 292 -7.79 24.02 0.49
C ASP A 292 -8.23 22.90 1.42
N ALA A 293 -7.38 21.88 1.64
CA ALA A 293 -7.64 20.79 2.59
C ALA A 293 -7.95 21.27 4.01
N LEU A 294 -7.20 22.27 4.52
CA LEU A 294 -7.47 22.88 5.83
C LEU A 294 -8.83 23.57 5.88
N ASN A 295 -9.18 24.32 4.83
CA ASN A 295 -10.45 25.03 4.74
C ASN A 295 -11.63 24.06 4.66
N PHE A 296 -11.48 22.95 3.93
CA PHE A 296 -12.49 21.91 3.82
C PHE A 296 -12.72 21.17 5.14
N LEU A 297 -11.66 20.76 5.84
CA LEU A 297 -11.77 19.98 7.07
C LEU A 297 -12.08 20.81 8.31
N PHE A 298 -11.58 22.04 8.37
CA PHE A 298 -11.73 22.93 9.51
C PHE A 298 -12.39 24.24 9.09
N PRO A 299 -13.62 24.18 8.51
CA PRO A 299 -14.33 25.37 8.07
C PRO A 299 -14.59 26.24 9.30
N VAL A 300 -14.02 27.44 9.28
CA VAL A 300 -14.27 28.53 10.23
C VAL A 300 -13.64 28.39 11.63
N ARG A 301 -12.32 28.66 11.67
CA ARG A 301 -11.70 29.62 12.64
C ARG A 301 -10.56 30.45 12.02
N LEU A 302 -10.19 30.22 10.77
CA LEU A 302 -9.04 30.87 10.14
C LEU A 302 -9.25 32.32 9.75
N PHE A 303 -10.43 32.73 9.29
CA PHE A 303 -10.66 34.14 8.98
C PHE A 303 -10.45 34.99 10.24
N PHE A 304 -11.01 34.60 11.37
CA PHE A 304 -10.74 35.28 12.64
C PHE A 304 -9.27 35.21 13.05
N THR A 305 -8.59 34.07 12.99
CA THR A 305 -7.19 33.99 13.45
C THR A 305 -6.21 34.70 12.52
N PHE A 306 -6.34 34.57 11.19
CA PHE A 306 -5.49 35.29 10.23
C PHE A 306 -5.78 36.78 10.22
N THR A 307 -7.04 37.20 10.25
CA THR A 307 -7.37 38.62 10.35
C THR A 307 -6.94 39.19 11.70
N MET A 308 -7.05 38.45 12.81
CA MET A 308 -6.55 38.91 14.12
C MET A 308 -5.01 38.97 14.17
N ILE A 309 -4.30 37.97 13.65
CA ILE A 309 -2.82 37.99 13.58
C ILE A 309 -2.36 39.14 12.67
N ALA A 310 -2.98 39.30 11.50
CA ALA A 310 -2.68 40.41 10.59
C ALA A 310 -3.04 41.78 11.20
N MET A 311 -4.16 41.89 11.94
CA MET A 311 -4.53 43.09 12.68
C MET A 311 -3.54 43.38 13.81
N ILE A 312 -3.04 42.37 14.53
CA ILE A 312 -2.02 42.54 15.57
C ILE A 312 -0.71 43.02 14.96
N PHE A 313 -0.22 42.39 13.88
CA PHE A 313 1.00 42.84 13.19
C PHE A 313 0.86 44.25 12.63
N ARG A 314 -0.31 44.61 12.10
CA ARG A 314 -0.59 45.97 11.63
C ARG A 314 -0.63 46.97 12.79
N PHE A 315 -1.20 46.60 13.93
CA PHE A 315 -1.25 47.45 15.13
C PHE A 315 0.15 47.68 15.74
N PHE A 316 0.99 46.63 15.79
CA PHE A 316 2.38 46.76 16.22
C PHE A 316 3.23 47.55 15.22
N SER A 317 2.99 47.39 13.91
CA SER A 317 3.68 48.17 12.87
C SER A 317 3.24 49.64 12.85
N GLU A 318 2.00 49.98 13.19
CA GLU A 318 1.55 51.38 13.32
C GLU A 318 2.05 52.02 14.64
N ALA A 319 2.32 51.23 15.68
CA ALA A 319 2.85 51.70 16.95
C ALA A 319 4.37 52.02 16.93
N GLU A 320 5.15 51.39 16.04
CA GLU A 320 6.60 51.66 15.89
C GLU A 320 6.92 52.86 14.98
N PHE A 321 5.95 53.38 14.21
CA PHE A 321 6.13 54.53 13.30
C PHE A 321 5.37 55.81 13.72
N GLY A 322 4.88 55.84 14.96
CA GLY A 322 4.12 56.96 15.52
C GLY A 322 4.82 57.72 16.63
N THR A 323 6.02 58.27 16.37
CA THR A 323 6.58 59.44 17.09
C THR A 323 7.50 60.24 16.18
#